data_AF-A0A7C6J0E7-F1
#
_entry.id   AF-A0A7C6J0E7-F1
#
_cell.length_a   1.000
_cell.length_b   1.000
_cell.length_c   1.000
_cell.angle_alpha   90.00
_cell.angle_beta   90.00
_cell.angle_gamma   90.00
#
_symmetry.space_group_name_H-M   'P 1'
#
loop_
_entity.id
_entity.type
_entity.pdbx_description
1 polymer ?
#
loop_
_entity_poly.entity_id
_entity_poly.type
_entity_poly.pdbx_seq_one_letter_code
_entity_poly.pdbx_strand_id
1 'polypeptide(L)' 'MSIFKKKKCPSEHFLIHEINKTKLALEAAYSTFENVVDPDLIDSCIYEMNAVQDRYKFLLKQAKAENITINS' A
#
# COMPACT_ATOMS: atom_id res chain seq x y z
N MET A 1 -21.20 0.75 -33.71
CA MET A 1 -20.96 1.53 -32.48
C MET A 1 -19.74 0.98 -31.76
N SER A 2 -18.80 1.85 -31.41
CA SER A 2 -17.45 1.52 -30.94
C SER A 2 -17.43 0.74 -29.62
N ILE A 3 -16.86 -0.46 -29.66
CA ILE A 3 -16.56 -1.27 -28.49
C ILE A 3 -15.17 -0.84 -28.03
N PHE A 4 -15.11 0.17 -27.15
CA PHE A 4 -13.88 0.52 -26.46
C PHE A 4 -13.50 -0.63 -25.53
N LYS A 5 -12.77 -1.64 -26.05
CA LYS A 5 -12.00 -2.55 -25.21
C LYS A 5 -10.92 -1.71 -24.55
N LYS A 6 -11.17 -1.28 -23.30
CA LYS A 6 -10.13 -0.73 -22.43
C LYS A 6 -8.99 -1.75 -22.44
N LYS A 7 -7.88 -1.36 -23.07
CA LYS A 7 -6.62 -2.09 -23.03
C LYS A 7 -6.28 -2.20 -21.54
N LYS A 8 -6.32 -3.41 -20.97
CA LYS A 8 -5.94 -3.65 -19.58
C LYS A 8 -4.47 -3.25 -19.48
N CYS A 9 -4.21 -2.06 -18.96
CA CYS A 9 -2.87 -1.51 -18.89
C CYS A 9 -2.06 -2.38 -17.91
N PRO A 10 -0.81 -2.76 -18.23
CA PRO A 10 0.05 -3.52 -17.32
C PRO A 10 0.28 -2.81 -15.97
N SER A 11 -0.03 -1.50 -15.91
CA SER A 11 0.00 -0.69 -14.70
C SER A 11 -1.03 -1.09 -13.64
N GLU A 12 -2.20 -1.64 -14.01
CA GLU A 12 -3.22 -2.04 -13.02
C GLU A 12 -2.73 -3.20 -12.16
N HIS A 13 -2.20 -4.25 -12.78
CA HIS A 13 -1.69 -5.42 -12.07
C HIS A 13 -0.46 -5.07 -11.21
N PHE A 14 0.39 -4.17 -11.71
CA PHE A 14 1.53 -3.64 -10.95
C PHE A 14 1.06 -2.85 -9.72
N LEU A 15 0.05 -1.99 -9.87
CA LEU A 15 -0.46 -1.18 -8.76
C LEU A 15 -1.13 -2.05 -7.69
N ILE A 16 -1.94 -3.03 -8.09
CA ILE A 16 -2.55 -3.98 -7.15
C ILE A 16 -1.47 -4.79 -6.42
N HIS A 17 -0.42 -5.21 -7.12
CA HIS A 17 0.71 -5.91 -6.51
C HIS A 17 1.42 -5.03 -5.46
N GLU A 18 1.72 -3.78 -5.81
CA GLU A 18 2.37 -2.82 -4.90
C GLU A 18 1.51 -2.51 -3.67
N ILE A 19 0.18 -2.42 -3.83
CA ILE A 19 -0.76 -2.22 -2.71
C ILE A 19 -0.73 -3.41 -1.76
N ASN A 20 -0.79 -4.64 -2.28
CA ASN A 20 -0.72 -5.86 -1.46
C ASN A 20 0.63 -5.97 -0.75
N LYS A 21 1.72 -5.70 -1.44
CA LYS A 21 3.06 -5.70 -0.86
C LYS A 21 3.19 -4.67 0.26
N THR A 22 2.66 -3.45 0.03
CA THR A 22 2.69 -2.38 1.04
C THR A 22 1.81 -2.73 2.24
N LYS A 23 0.67 -3.39 2.03
CA LYS A 23 -0.20 -3.89 3.11
C LYS A 23 0.52 -4.92 4.00
N LEU A 24 1.20 -5.89 3.39
CA LEU A 24 2.00 -6.87 4.14
C LEU A 24 3.13 -6.21 4.92
N ALA A 25 3.81 -5.23 4.32
CA ALA A 25 4.84 -4.45 5.01
C ALA A 25 4.27 -3.65 6.18
N LEU A 26 3.05 -3.11 6.03
CA LEU A 26 2.35 -2.40 7.09
C LEU A 26 2.01 -3.33 8.26
N GLU A 27 1.50 -4.54 7.98
CA GLU A 27 1.21 -5.55 9.02
C GLU A 27 2.49 -5.98 9.74
N ALA A 28 3.59 -6.18 9.01
CA ALA A 28 4.89 -6.49 9.60
C ALA A 28 5.43 -5.34 10.48
N ALA A 29 5.31 -4.08 10.02
CA ALA A 29 5.71 -2.91 10.80
C ALA A 29 4.85 -2.74 12.05
N TYR A 30 3.54 -3.01 11.96
CA TYR A 30 2.63 -3.02 13.12
C TYR A 30 3.06 -4.06 14.14
N SER A 31 3.30 -5.30 13.70
CA SER A 31 3.76 -6.38 14.58
C SER A 31 5.13 -6.07 15.21
N THR A 32 6.01 -5.41 14.46
CA THR A 32 7.32 -4.96 14.97
C THR A 32 7.15 -3.89 16.05
N PHE A 33 6.26 -2.92 15.83
CA PHE A 33 5.96 -1.88 16.81
C PHE A 33 5.37 -2.45 18.11
N GLU A 34 4.46 -3.43 18.01
CA GLU A 34 3.88 -4.10 19.18
C GLU A 34 4.92 -4.85 20.03
N ASN A 35 6.01 -5.33 19.40
CA ASN A 35 7.07 -6.09 20.07
C ASN A 35 8.33 -5.25 20.38
N VAL A 36 8.40 -4.00 19.89
CA VAL A 36 9.52 -3.11 20.21
C VAL A 36 9.36 -2.60 21.64
N VAL A 37 10.35 -2.90 22.46
CA VAL A 37 10.41 -2.50 23.87
C VAL A 37 11.56 -1.51 24.12
N ASP A 38 12.39 -1.29 23.11
CA ASP A 38 13.56 -0.43 23.19
C ASP A 38 13.16 1.03 22.89
N PRO A 39 13.33 1.95 23.85
CA PRO A 39 12.84 3.32 23.73
C PRO A 39 13.48 4.13 22.60
N ASP A 40 14.70 3.80 22.19
CA ASP A 40 15.39 4.48 21.07
C ASP A 40 14.79 4.02 19.72
N LEU A 41 14.30 2.78 19.66
CA LEU A 41 13.68 2.19 18.47
C LEU A 41 12.20 2.54 18.33
N ILE A 42 11.50 2.95 19.41
CA ILE A 42 10.08 3.33 19.35
C ILE A 42 9.86 4.47 18.36
N ASP A 43 10.65 5.54 18.46
CA ASP A 43 10.52 6.69 17.56
C ASP A 43 10.80 6.30 16.10
N SER A 44 11.85 5.50 15.88
CA SER A 44 12.16 4.96 14.54
C SER A 44 11.00 4.12 13.98
N CYS A 45 10.42 3.24 14.79
CA CYS A 45 9.28 2.41 14.39
C CYS A 45 8.03 3.24 14.09
N ILE A 46 7.78 4.32 14.83
CA ILE A 46 6.65 5.23 14.55
C ILE A 46 6.86 5.91 13.18
N TYR A 47 8.05 6.42 12.91
CA TYR A 47 8.36 7.03 11.62
C TYR A 47 8.25 6.04 10.46
N GLU A 48 8.76 4.83 10.63
CA GLU A 48 8.68 3.77 9.63
C GLU A 48 7.22 3.36 9.36
N MET A 49 6.44 3.13 10.41
CA MET A 49 5.02 2.78 10.29
C MET A 49 4.23 3.90 9.59
N ASN A 50 4.47 5.16 9.94
CA ASN A 50 3.85 6.31 9.28
C ASN A 50 4.23 6.39 7.80
N ALA A 51 5.51 6.17 7.45
CA ALA A 51 5.97 6.17 6.06
C ALA A 51 5.30 5.07 5.22
N VAL A 52 5.18 3.85 5.77
CA VAL A 52 4.50 2.74 5.09
C VAL A 52 2.99 3.03 4.97
N GLN A 53 2.38 3.61 6.00
CA GLN A 53 0.96 3.97 5.99
C GLN A 53 0.65 5.06 4.96
N ASP A 54 1.51 6.07 4.83
CA ASP A 54 1.36 7.14 3.84
C ASP A 54 1.57 6.61 2.42
N ARG A 55 2.53 5.71 2.22
CA ARG A 55 2.69 4.98 0.94
C ARG A 55 1.42 4.20 0.59
N TYR A 56 0.83 3.48 1.55
CA TYR A 56 -0.39 2.73 1.33
C TYR A 56 -1.56 3.66 0.93
N LYS A 57 -1.76 4.77 1.67
CA LYS A 57 -2.77 5.79 1.34
C LYS A 57 -2.55 6.38 -0.06
N PHE A 58 -1.31 6.65 -0.43
CA PHE A 58 -0.96 7.16 -1.76
C PHE A 58 -1.35 6.17 -2.87
N LEU A 59 -0.98 4.90 -2.71
CA LEU A 59 -1.30 3.86 -3.69
C LEU A 59 -2.81 3.63 -3.82
N LEU A 60 -3.56 3.69 -2.72
CA LEU A 60 -5.03 3.63 -2.75
C LEU A 60 -5.65 4.82 -3.49
N LYS A 61 -5.13 6.04 -3.29
CA LYS A 61 -5.56 7.23 -4.04
C LYS A 61 -5.27 7.06 -5.53
N GLN A 62 -4.11 6.51 -5.88
CA GLN A 62 -3.74 6.23 -7.27
C GLN A 62 -4.67 5.19 -7.89
N ALA A 63 -4.98 4.10 -7.18
CA ALA A 63 -5.90 3.07 -7.66
C ALA A 63 -7.32 3.63 -7.88
N LYS A 64 -7.77 4.50 -6.98
CA LYS A 64 -9.06 5.21 -7.13
C LYS A 64 -9.07 6.12 -8.36
N ALA A 65 -7.98 6.86 -8.61
CA ALA A 65 -7.86 7.71 -9.79
C ALA A 65 -7.89 6.90 -11.09
N GLU A 66 -7.24 5.73 -11.10
CA GLU A 66 -7.20 4.78 -12.23
C GLU A 66 -8.50 3.95 -12.36
N ASN A 67 -9.50 4.15 -11.48
CA ASN A 67 -10.74 3.35 -11.42
C ASN A 67 -10.48 1.83 -11.26
N ILE A 68 -9.42 1.47 -10.54
CA ILE A 68 -9.05 0.09 -10.27
C ILE A 68 -9.86 -0.40 -9.06
N THR A 69 -10.66 -1.45 -9.27
CA THR A 69 -11.36 -2.13 -8.17
C THR A 69 -10.40 -3.06 -7.47
N ILE A 70 -9.93 -2.65 -6.28
CA ILE A 70 -9.19 -3.52 -5.38
C ILE A 70 -10.23 -4.41 -4.69
N ASN A 71 -10.46 -5.61 -5.20
CA ASN A 71 -11.24 -6.61 -4.49
C ASN A 71 -10.35 -7.19 -3.39
N SER A 72 -10.76 -6.96 -2.15
CA SER A 72 -10.15 -7.46 -0.92
C SER A 72 -10.12 -8.98 -0.84
#